data_AF-A0A8J8NZJ4-F1
#
_entry.id   AF-A0A8J8NZJ4-F1
#
_cell.length_a   1.000
_cell.length_b   1.000
_cell.length_c   1.000
_cell.angle_alpha   90.00
_cell.angle_beta   90.00
_cell.angle_gamma   90.00
#
_symmetry.space_group_name_H-M   'P 1'
#
loop_
_entity.id
_entity.type
_entity.pdbx_description
1 polymer ?
#
loop_
_entity_poly.entity_id
_entity_poly.type
_entity_poly.pdbx_seq_one_letter_code
_entity_poly.pdbx_strand_id
1 'polypeptide(L)'
;MHGQRCVNIIISSMDYKLLQSLSYKQHPLNLTTPSGVKENPKVQDLVEILPRQHIKFLTYNMFMRPPPVKTNASDFKDARLDEFVKTLDDFDIICFQEVFSTMNTRQQRLITYAKKAGLIYHVVNPYPGLFSGYVVDGGLVILSRFPIIASEFEPYDYGVVSDALTCKGVLYAKILINDKHVLHLFNTHTQASYFHDDLETFVATFETRLMQIKHARRYVERKTEDMGENDLVIFSGDFNANGPTNKAGAKNYIEHLQGRPNFDQFLHALETEYQTLIKIMSRSGRDELIDCSAAANNGICQVTFADITYDENGKPLPVESVITGEEDLLTCQCLDYIFVINPNKSKPLFAAPQNPTEENPLMQDANVDDPAKRDTDSQTSSEEKNGEDSNRDKLIKAEKGDSKLIVNVKKTKVEKFFIEGFPFTQLSDHFGISTEIEIV
;
A
#
# COMPACT_ATOMS: atom_id res chain seq x y z
N MET A 1 -28.66 -8.83 -19.43
CA MET A 1 -27.76 -9.54 -20.39
C MET A 1 -26.27 -9.22 -20.20
N HIS A 2 -25.87 -7.98 -19.92
CA HIS A 2 -24.44 -7.64 -19.71
C HIS A 2 -23.79 -8.33 -18.50
N GLY A 3 -24.46 -8.34 -17.33
CA GLY A 3 -23.92 -9.00 -16.12
C GLY A 3 -23.68 -10.51 -16.27
N GLN A 4 -24.62 -11.24 -16.88
CA GLN A 4 -24.48 -12.68 -17.13
C GLN A 4 -23.29 -12.99 -18.05
N ARG A 5 -23.04 -12.13 -19.04
CA ARG A 5 -21.94 -12.28 -20.00
C ARG A 5 -20.59 -12.06 -19.32
N CYS A 6 -20.47 -11.06 -18.43
CA CYS A 6 -19.26 -10.83 -17.64
C CYS A 6 -18.96 -12.02 -16.70
N VAL A 7 -19.97 -12.56 -16.01
CA VAL A 7 -19.82 -13.73 -15.14
C VAL A 7 -19.34 -14.95 -15.94
N ASN A 8 -19.91 -15.20 -17.12
CA ASN A 8 -19.49 -16.31 -17.98
C ASN A 8 -18.04 -16.16 -18.47
N ILE A 9 -17.58 -14.95 -18.78
CA ILE A 9 -16.18 -14.71 -19.20
C ILE A 9 -15.22 -15.03 -18.05
N ILE A 10 -15.52 -14.55 -16.83
CA ILE A 10 -14.70 -14.84 -15.64
C ILE A 10 -14.62 -16.35 -15.41
N ILE A 11 -15.78 -17.01 -15.33
CA ILE A 11 -15.93 -18.47 -15.17
C ILE A 11 -15.13 -19.22 -16.24
N SER A 12 -15.17 -18.80 -17.50
CA SER A 12 -14.42 -19.45 -18.58
C SER A 12 -12.90 -19.25 -18.51
N SER A 13 -12.44 -18.21 -17.83
CA SER A 13 -11.01 -17.86 -17.69
C SER A 13 -10.34 -18.44 -16.44
N MET A 14 -11.08 -19.13 -15.58
CA MET A 14 -10.55 -19.71 -14.35
C MET A 14 -9.98 -21.11 -14.56
N ASP A 15 -8.86 -21.41 -13.89
CA ASP A 15 -8.44 -22.78 -13.66
C ASP A 15 -9.28 -23.39 -12.53
N TYR A 16 -10.19 -24.30 -12.90
CA TYR A 16 -11.06 -25.01 -11.98
C TYR A 16 -10.35 -26.04 -11.11
N LYS A 17 -9.27 -26.67 -11.61
CA LYS A 17 -8.50 -27.63 -10.81
C LYS A 17 -7.78 -26.88 -9.69
N LEU A 18 -7.18 -25.74 -10.02
CA LEU A 18 -6.57 -24.85 -9.04
C LEU A 18 -7.60 -24.35 -8.02
N LEU A 19 -8.77 -23.90 -8.48
CA LEU A 19 -9.85 -23.45 -7.59
C LEU A 19 -10.30 -24.56 -6.63
N GLN A 20 -10.37 -25.81 -7.10
CA GLN A 20 -10.74 -26.97 -6.29
C GLN A 20 -9.65 -27.37 -5.29
N SER A 21 -8.38 -27.10 -5.60
CA SER A 21 -7.27 -27.40 -4.67
C SER A 21 -7.17 -26.46 -3.47
N LEU A 22 -7.80 -25.28 -3.53
CA LEU A 22 -7.80 -24.33 -2.41
C LEU A 22 -8.76 -24.78 -1.31
N SER A 23 -8.26 -24.82 -0.06
CA SER A 23 -9.04 -25.08 1.15
C SER A 23 -9.56 -23.77 1.73
N TYR A 24 -10.81 -23.76 2.20
CA TYR A 24 -11.34 -22.61 2.92
C TYR A 24 -10.87 -22.67 4.37
N LYS A 25 -10.09 -21.67 4.80
CA LYS A 25 -9.57 -21.60 6.18
C LYS A 25 -10.00 -20.33 6.90
N GLN A 26 -10.29 -20.44 8.19
CA GLN A 26 -10.58 -19.28 9.04
C GLN A 26 -9.44 -19.00 10.01
N HIS A 27 -9.22 -17.72 10.28
CA HIS A 27 -8.27 -17.31 11.31
C HIS A 27 -8.95 -17.37 12.69
N PRO A 28 -8.29 -17.92 13.73
CA PRO A 28 -8.90 -18.07 15.06
C PRO A 28 -9.35 -16.76 15.70
N LEU A 29 -8.62 -15.65 15.48
CA LEU A 29 -9.02 -14.33 15.96
C LEU A 29 -10.32 -13.78 15.34
N ASN A 30 -10.76 -14.31 14.20
CA ASN A 30 -12.01 -13.94 13.55
C ASN A 30 -13.19 -14.86 13.93
N LEU A 31 -12.99 -15.77 14.90
CA LEU A 31 -14.03 -16.64 15.43
C LEU A 31 -14.77 -15.95 16.60
N THR A 32 -15.34 -14.78 16.37
CA THR A 32 -16.26 -14.18 17.35
C THR A 32 -17.68 -14.57 17.00
N THR A 33 -18.22 -15.56 17.71
CA THR A 33 -19.67 -15.74 17.75
C THR A 33 -20.29 -14.54 18.47
N PRO A 34 -21.35 -13.93 17.91
CA PRO A 34 -22.19 -13.02 18.69
C PRO A 34 -22.69 -13.77 19.92
N SER A 35 -22.48 -13.21 21.11
CA SER A 35 -22.96 -13.78 22.36
C SER A 35 -24.47 -14.07 22.23
N GLY A 36 -24.85 -15.34 22.13
CA GLY A 36 -26.25 -15.77 22.05
C GLY A 36 -26.67 -16.61 20.84
N VAL A 37 -25.81 -16.84 19.85
CA VAL A 37 -26.10 -17.79 18.76
C VAL A 37 -25.68 -19.20 19.19
N LYS A 38 -26.63 -20.12 19.34
CA LYS A 38 -26.31 -21.56 19.48
C LYS A 38 -25.65 -22.03 18.19
N GLU A 39 -24.35 -22.33 18.27
CA GLU A 39 -23.60 -22.88 17.15
C GLU A 39 -24.19 -24.23 16.70
N ASN A 40 -24.25 -24.46 15.39
CA ASN A 40 -24.61 -25.75 14.84
C ASN A 40 -23.34 -26.61 14.77
N PRO A 41 -23.19 -27.65 15.60
CA PRO A 41 -21.95 -28.44 15.69
C PRO A 41 -21.56 -29.09 14.36
N LYS A 42 -22.51 -29.34 13.44
CA LYS A 42 -22.22 -29.90 12.11
C LYS A 42 -21.45 -28.96 11.17
N VAL A 43 -21.42 -27.65 11.47
CA VAL A 43 -20.72 -26.64 10.66
C VAL A 43 -19.27 -26.48 11.13
N GLN A 44 -19.00 -26.71 12.43
CA GLN A 44 -17.65 -26.66 13.00
C GLN A 44 -16.74 -27.77 12.46
N ASP A 45 -17.30 -28.95 12.17
CA ASP A 45 -16.53 -30.09 11.62
C ASP A 45 -16.07 -29.89 10.17
N LEU A 46 -16.50 -28.81 9.48
CA LEU A 46 -16.24 -28.57 8.06
C LEU A 46 -15.31 -27.38 7.78
N VAL A 47 -14.96 -26.58 8.80
CA VAL A 47 -14.14 -25.38 8.61
C VAL A 47 -12.76 -25.62 9.20
N GLU A 48 -11.74 -25.63 8.34
CA GLU A 48 -10.36 -25.73 8.76
C GLU A 48 -9.92 -24.41 9.42
N ILE A 49 -9.39 -24.48 10.64
CA ILE A 49 -8.88 -23.33 11.38
C ILE A 49 -7.37 -23.25 11.21
N LEU A 50 -6.86 -22.05 10.91
CA LEU A 50 -5.43 -21.82 10.80
C LEU A 50 -4.72 -22.07 12.15
N PRO A 51 -3.56 -22.76 12.17
CA PRO A 51 -2.84 -23.10 13.40
C PRO A 51 -1.96 -21.96 13.93
N ARG A 52 -2.32 -20.69 13.68
CA ARG A 52 -1.57 -19.49 14.10
C ARG A 52 -2.47 -18.49 14.82
N GLN A 53 -1.91 -17.76 15.77
CA GLN A 53 -2.60 -16.70 16.53
C GLN A 53 -2.13 -15.28 16.14
N HIS A 54 -1.01 -15.17 15.43
CA HIS A 54 -0.55 -13.92 14.84
C HIS A 54 -1.15 -13.77 13.43
N ILE A 55 -1.38 -12.51 13.03
CA ILE A 55 -1.90 -12.14 11.72
C ILE A 55 -0.72 -11.95 10.78
N LYS A 56 -0.67 -12.70 9.69
CA LYS A 56 0.34 -12.51 8.64
C LYS A 56 -0.13 -11.47 7.63
N PHE A 57 0.61 -10.37 7.55
CA PHE A 57 0.34 -9.26 6.65
C PHE A 57 1.36 -9.25 5.51
N LEU A 58 0.90 -9.00 4.27
CA LEU A 58 1.73 -8.86 3.07
C LEU A 58 1.38 -7.57 2.33
N THR A 59 2.38 -6.84 1.83
CA THR A 59 2.24 -5.88 0.73
C THR A 59 3.02 -6.37 -0.48
N TYR A 60 2.42 -6.29 -1.67
CA TYR A 60 3.02 -6.87 -2.88
C TYR A 60 2.54 -6.20 -4.18
N ASN A 61 3.46 -5.58 -4.93
CA ASN A 61 3.19 -5.19 -6.31
C ASN A 61 3.15 -6.46 -7.18
N MET A 62 1.97 -6.81 -7.71
CA MET A 62 1.78 -8.03 -8.51
C MET A 62 2.10 -7.85 -9.99
N PHE A 63 2.37 -6.63 -10.45
CA PHE A 63 2.73 -6.35 -11.85
C PHE A 63 1.72 -6.89 -12.88
N MET A 64 0.42 -6.72 -12.64
CA MET A 64 -0.67 -7.26 -13.48
C MET A 64 -1.24 -6.22 -14.47
N ARG A 65 -0.35 -5.46 -15.12
CA ARG A 65 -0.66 -4.36 -16.07
C ARG A 65 -1.72 -4.71 -17.13
N PRO A 66 -2.58 -3.76 -17.54
CA PRO A 66 -3.62 -4.00 -18.54
C PRO A 66 -3.06 -4.50 -19.88
N PRO A 67 -3.77 -5.35 -20.63
CA PRO A 67 -3.44 -5.57 -22.03
C PRO A 67 -3.51 -4.25 -22.83
N PRO A 68 -2.64 -4.03 -23.83
CA PRO A 68 -1.57 -4.91 -24.31
C PRO A 68 -0.21 -4.68 -23.61
N VAL A 69 -0.17 -3.88 -22.53
CA VAL A 69 1.07 -3.46 -21.86
C VAL A 69 1.87 -4.68 -21.41
N LYS A 70 3.14 -4.69 -21.78
CA LYS A 70 4.14 -5.70 -21.43
C LYS A 70 5.54 -5.11 -21.52
N THR A 71 6.51 -5.74 -20.87
CA THR A 71 7.92 -5.36 -20.95
C THR A 71 8.54 -6.02 -22.18
N ASN A 72 9.21 -7.16 -22.00
CA ASN A 72 9.90 -7.88 -23.05
C ASN A 72 8.91 -8.65 -23.94
N ALA A 73 9.14 -9.94 -24.17
CA ALA A 73 8.25 -10.76 -24.98
C ALA A 73 6.84 -10.88 -24.38
N SER A 74 6.74 -11.02 -23.05
CA SER A 74 5.51 -11.21 -22.28
C SER A 74 5.78 -11.01 -20.78
N ASP A 75 4.78 -10.57 -20.02
CA ASP A 75 4.87 -10.51 -18.54
C ASP A 75 4.26 -11.76 -17.87
N PHE A 76 3.81 -12.76 -18.63
CA PHE A 76 3.27 -14.04 -18.11
C PHE A 76 2.19 -13.91 -17.02
N LYS A 77 1.39 -12.84 -17.09
CA LYS A 77 0.48 -12.39 -16.03
C LYS A 77 -0.49 -13.47 -15.53
N ASP A 78 -1.05 -14.28 -16.43
CA ASP A 78 -1.97 -15.34 -16.05
C ASP A 78 -1.28 -16.49 -15.31
N ALA A 79 -0.11 -16.93 -15.79
CA ALA A 79 0.68 -17.97 -15.14
C ALA A 79 1.18 -17.51 -13.75
N ARG A 80 1.63 -16.26 -13.65
CA ARG A 80 2.05 -15.67 -12.36
C ARG A 80 0.90 -15.60 -11.36
N LEU A 81 -0.31 -15.24 -11.81
CA LEU A 81 -1.48 -15.24 -10.94
C LEU A 81 -1.80 -16.66 -10.44
N ASP A 82 -1.81 -17.65 -11.34
CA ASP A 82 -2.17 -19.03 -10.98
C ASP A 82 -1.14 -19.67 -10.01
N GLU A 83 0.13 -19.31 -10.12
CA GLU A 83 1.15 -19.71 -9.14
C GLU A 83 1.00 -18.95 -7.81
N PHE A 84 0.77 -17.64 -7.86
CA PHE A 84 0.65 -16.82 -6.63
C PHE A 84 -0.50 -17.28 -5.75
N VAL A 85 -1.66 -17.61 -6.32
CA VAL A 85 -2.84 -17.95 -5.51
C VAL A 85 -2.67 -19.21 -4.66
N LYS A 86 -1.64 -20.02 -4.94
CA LYS A 86 -1.28 -21.19 -4.12
C LYS A 86 -0.69 -20.80 -2.75
N THR A 87 -0.23 -19.57 -2.59
CA THR A 87 0.37 -19.04 -1.34
C THR A 87 -0.61 -18.25 -0.47
N LEU A 88 -1.89 -18.11 -0.89
CA LEU A 88 -2.88 -17.29 -0.17
C LEU A 88 -3.10 -17.71 1.29
N ASP A 89 -2.89 -18.98 1.63
CA ASP A 89 -2.99 -19.47 3.01
C ASP A 89 -1.87 -19.00 3.93
N ASP A 90 -0.76 -18.54 3.36
CA ASP A 90 0.36 -18.00 4.12
C ASP A 90 0.05 -16.62 4.70
N PHE A 91 -1.04 -15.97 4.27
CA PHE A 91 -1.39 -14.62 4.67
C PHE A 91 -2.84 -14.49 5.15
N ASP A 92 -3.07 -13.47 5.96
CA ASP A 92 -4.38 -13.15 6.55
C ASP A 92 -4.92 -11.82 6.03
N ILE A 93 -4.01 -10.88 5.74
CA ILE A 93 -4.31 -9.59 5.13
C ILE A 93 -3.26 -9.33 4.05
N ILE A 94 -3.70 -8.90 2.86
CA ILE A 94 -2.79 -8.63 1.74
C ILE A 94 -3.16 -7.30 1.08
N CYS A 95 -2.18 -6.41 0.93
CA CYS A 95 -2.23 -5.23 0.09
C CYS A 95 -1.55 -5.54 -1.25
N PHE A 96 -2.28 -5.43 -2.36
CA PHE A 96 -1.68 -5.52 -3.68
C PHE A 96 -1.63 -4.18 -4.39
N GLN A 97 -0.58 -4.01 -5.19
CA GLN A 97 -0.44 -2.97 -6.20
C GLN A 97 -0.42 -3.59 -7.60
N GLU A 98 -0.73 -2.76 -8.61
CA GLU A 98 -0.79 -3.13 -10.03
C GLU A 98 -1.71 -4.29 -10.40
N VAL A 99 -2.76 -4.55 -9.63
CA VAL A 99 -3.82 -5.51 -9.99
C VAL A 99 -4.90 -4.82 -10.81
N PHE A 100 -4.50 -4.32 -11.98
CA PHE A 100 -5.39 -3.56 -12.86
C PHE A 100 -6.53 -4.41 -13.43
N SER A 101 -7.73 -3.84 -13.46
CA SER A 101 -8.95 -4.51 -13.92
C SER A 101 -9.32 -4.20 -15.37
N THR A 102 -8.71 -3.15 -15.93
CA THR A 102 -9.01 -2.67 -17.28
C THR A 102 -8.75 -3.75 -18.34
N MET A 103 -9.79 -4.07 -19.12
CA MET A 103 -9.75 -5.01 -20.26
C MET A 103 -9.26 -6.44 -19.95
N ASN A 104 -9.39 -6.93 -18.71
CA ASN A 104 -8.99 -8.29 -18.33
C ASN A 104 -9.84 -8.85 -17.16
N THR A 105 -9.61 -10.10 -16.75
CA THR A 105 -10.34 -10.76 -15.64
C THR A 105 -9.46 -11.12 -14.43
N ARG A 106 -8.17 -10.74 -14.42
CA ARG A 106 -7.20 -11.20 -13.42
C ARG A 106 -7.53 -10.73 -12.01
N GLN A 107 -7.97 -9.48 -11.85
CA GLN A 107 -8.41 -8.96 -10.55
C GLN A 107 -9.59 -9.79 -9.99
N GLN A 108 -10.59 -10.12 -10.82
CA GLN A 108 -11.73 -10.93 -10.39
C GLN A 108 -11.35 -12.38 -10.11
N ARG A 109 -10.42 -12.97 -10.90
CA ARG A 109 -9.86 -14.31 -10.63
C ARG A 109 -9.16 -14.33 -9.28
N LEU A 110 -8.27 -13.37 -9.01
CA LEU A 110 -7.58 -13.22 -7.72
C LEU A 110 -8.57 -13.16 -6.55
N ILE A 111 -9.59 -12.30 -6.64
CA ILE A 111 -10.62 -12.17 -5.59
C ILE A 111 -11.40 -13.48 -5.41
N THR A 112 -11.65 -14.23 -6.49
CA THR A 112 -12.37 -15.51 -6.41
C THR A 112 -11.53 -16.59 -5.73
N TYR A 113 -10.25 -16.70 -6.07
CA TYR A 113 -9.31 -17.60 -5.39
C TYR A 113 -9.12 -17.21 -3.92
N ALA A 114 -8.98 -15.91 -3.62
CA ALA A 114 -8.90 -15.38 -2.27
C ALA A 114 -10.10 -15.75 -1.39
N LYS A 115 -11.31 -15.54 -1.90
CA LYS A 115 -12.54 -15.94 -1.20
C LYS A 115 -12.60 -17.44 -0.94
N LYS A 116 -12.15 -18.24 -1.91
CA LYS A 116 -12.07 -19.70 -1.77
C LYS A 116 -11.07 -20.12 -0.69
N ALA A 117 -9.93 -19.44 -0.58
CA ALA A 117 -8.92 -19.65 0.45
C ALA A 117 -9.33 -19.15 1.85
N GLY A 118 -10.33 -18.27 1.94
CA GLY A 118 -10.88 -17.73 3.20
C GLY A 118 -10.63 -16.24 3.44
N LEU A 119 -9.95 -15.53 2.53
CA LEU A 119 -9.87 -14.07 2.50
C LEU A 119 -11.17 -13.49 1.91
N ILE A 120 -12.26 -13.62 2.67
CA ILE A 120 -13.61 -13.33 2.16
C ILE A 120 -13.92 -11.84 2.03
N TYR A 121 -13.22 -11.00 2.80
CA TYR A 121 -13.36 -9.56 2.75
C TYR A 121 -12.34 -8.97 1.79
N HIS A 122 -12.78 -8.03 0.96
CA HIS A 122 -11.90 -7.33 0.04
C HIS A 122 -12.42 -5.93 -0.25
N VAL A 123 -11.52 -5.03 -0.60
CA VAL A 123 -11.83 -3.76 -1.23
C VAL A 123 -10.88 -3.55 -2.41
N VAL A 124 -11.39 -2.96 -3.48
CA VAL A 124 -10.61 -2.55 -4.65
C VAL A 124 -10.80 -1.06 -4.86
N ASN A 125 -9.83 -0.37 -5.46
CA ASN A 125 -10.07 1.01 -5.86
C ASN A 125 -11.19 1.04 -6.94
N PRO A 126 -12.06 2.06 -6.94
CA PRO A 126 -13.11 2.19 -7.92
C PRO A 126 -12.54 2.44 -9.32
N TYR A 127 -13.34 2.11 -10.34
CA TYR A 127 -13.08 2.56 -11.70
C TYR A 127 -13.10 4.09 -11.78
N PRO A 128 -12.28 4.70 -12.63
CA PRO A 128 -12.32 6.14 -12.81
C PRO A 128 -13.69 6.63 -13.30
N GLY A 129 -14.06 7.84 -12.90
CA GLY A 129 -15.31 8.46 -13.36
C GLY A 129 -15.26 8.77 -14.85
N LEU A 130 -16.41 8.81 -15.52
CA LEU A 130 -16.51 9.05 -16.97
C LEU A 130 -15.84 10.35 -17.46
N PHE A 131 -15.60 11.31 -16.55
CA PHE A 131 -15.01 12.62 -16.84
C PHE A 131 -13.71 12.89 -16.05
N SER A 132 -13.09 11.87 -15.44
CA SER A 132 -11.93 12.08 -14.56
C SER A 132 -10.57 12.22 -15.26
N GLY A 133 -10.50 12.20 -16.59
CA GLY A 133 -9.25 12.21 -17.37
C GLY A 133 -8.46 10.89 -17.33
N TYR A 134 -8.62 10.09 -16.28
CA TYR A 134 -8.03 8.76 -16.15
C TYR A 134 -8.72 7.70 -17.03
N VAL A 135 -7.91 6.82 -17.61
CA VAL A 135 -8.33 5.72 -18.50
C VAL A 135 -8.27 4.37 -17.77
N VAL A 136 -7.35 4.23 -16.82
CA VAL A 136 -7.08 2.99 -16.09
C VAL A 136 -7.31 3.21 -14.59
N ASP A 137 -7.84 2.18 -13.92
CA ASP A 137 -7.94 2.13 -12.46
C ASP A 137 -6.55 2.13 -11.79
N GLY A 138 -6.45 2.43 -10.49
CA GLY A 138 -5.17 2.48 -9.76
C GLY A 138 -4.53 1.13 -9.44
N GLY A 139 -5.18 0.00 -9.74
CA GLY A 139 -4.63 -1.35 -9.50
C GLY A 139 -4.46 -1.73 -8.03
N LEU A 140 -5.15 -1.08 -7.09
CA LEU A 140 -5.05 -1.36 -5.66
C LEU A 140 -6.12 -2.33 -5.18
N VAL A 141 -5.69 -3.35 -4.44
CA VAL A 141 -6.57 -4.34 -3.81
C VAL A 141 -6.15 -4.55 -2.37
N ILE A 142 -7.10 -4.64 -1.45
CA ILE A 142 -6.88 -5.14 -0.09
C ILE A 142 -7.73 -6.40 0.06
N LEU A 143 -7.10 -7.51 0.44
CA LEU A 143 -7.75 -8.76 0.83
C LEU A 143 -7.61 -8.96 2.34
N SER A 144 -8.64 -9.53 2.97
CA SER A 144 -8.64 -9.76 4.41
C SER A 144 -9.48 -10.98 4.79
N ARG A 145 -8.96 -11.78 5.73
CA ARG A 145 -9.75 -12.78 6.46
C ARG A 145 -10.67 -12.15 7.49
N PHE A 146 -10.40 -10.92 7.90
CA PHE A 146 -11.12 -10.15 8.92
C PHE A 146 -12.09 -9.13 8.31
N PRO A 147 -13.23 -8.83 8.97
CA PRO A 147 -14.21 -7.87 8.49
C PRO A 147 -13.62 -6.48 8.16
N ILE A 148 -13.85 -6.02 6.94
CA ILE A 148 -13.64 -4.61 6.55
C ILE A 148 -14.92 -3.86 6.89
N ILE A 149 -14.88 -3.02 7.93
CA ILE A 149 -16.05 -2.32 8.47
C ILE A 149 -16.23 -0.91 7.87
N ALA A 150 -15.18 -0.36 7.25
CA ALA A 150 -15.23 0.84 6.44
C ALA A 150 -14.10 0.80 5.41
N SER A 151 -14.30 1.43 4.26
CA SER A 151 -13.25 1.59 3.26
C SER A 151 -13.50 2.84 2.43
N GLU A 152 -12.43 3.40 1.88
CA GLU A 152 -12.48 4.61 1.05
C GLU A 152 -11.24 4.68 0.17
N PHE A 153 -11.39 5.19 -1.04
CA PHE A 153 -10.29 5.43 -1.95
C PHE A 153 -10.14 6.93 -2.17
N GLU A 154 -8.93 7.45 -1.96
CA GLU A 154 -8.61 8.83 -2.26
C GLU A 154 -7.62 8.90 -3.44
N PRO A 155 -8.06 9.39 -4.62
CA PRO A 155 -7.17 9.57 -5.76
C PRO A 155 -6.16 10.69 -5.49
N TYR A 156 -4.97 10.57 -6.08
CA TYR A 156 -4.03 11.68 -6.16
C TYR A 156 -4.48 12.73 -7.16
N ASP A 157 -4.03 13.97 -6.96
CA ASP A 157 -4.39 15.11 -7.80
C ASP A 157 -3.94 14.90 -9.27
N TYR A 158 -2.74 14.36 -9.48
CA TYR A 158 -2.20 14.07 -10.81
C TYR A 158 -1.06 13.04 -10.77
N GLY A 159 -0.74 12.53 -11.97
CA GLY A 159 0.44 11.75 -12.32
C GLY A 159 1.08 12.29 -13.60
N VAL A 160 2.27 11.82 -13.95
CA VAL A 160 2.98 12.20 -15.19
C VAL A 160 3.35 10.97 -16.02
N VAL A 161 3.64 11.20 -17.31
CA VAL A 161 3.96 10.13 -18.28
C VAL A 161 2.83 9.09 -18.33
N SER A 162 3.09 7.79 -18.20
CA SER A 162 2.03 6.77 -18.22
C SER A 162 1.13 6.82 -16.99
N ASP A 163 1.64 7.30 -15.86
CA ASP A 163 0.85 7.42 -14.64
C ASP A 163 -0.22 8.51 -14.73
N ALA A 164 -0.09 9.48 -15.66
CA ALA A 164 -1.12 10.48 -15.92
C ALA A 164 -2.47 9.89 -16.38
N LEU A 165 -2.45 8.69 -16.97
CA LEU A 165 -3.66 7.99 -17.42
C LEU A 165 -4.24 7.05 -16.36
N THR A 166 -3.58 6.92 -15.21
CA THR A 166 -3.90 5.95 -14.17
C THR A 166 -4.42 6.68 -12.93
N CYS A 167 -5.58 6.26 -12.43
CA CYS A 167 -6.18 6.82 -11.20
C CYS A 167 -5.46 6.27 -9.96
N LYS A 168 -4.18 6.64 -9.79
CA LYS A 168 -3.36 6.30 -8.60
C LYS A 168 -3.88 7.04 -7.37
N GLY A 169 -3.64 6.49 -6.18
CA GLY A 169 -4.17 7.05 -4.93
C GLY A 169 -3.89 6.17 -3.72
N VAL A 170 -4.64 6.40 -2.65
CA VAL A 170 -4.56 5.62 -1.42
C VAL A 170 -5.88 4.87 -1.19
N LEU A 171 -5.81 3.55 -1.08
CA LEU A 171 -6.93 2.69 -0.71
C LEU A 171 -6.90 2.41 0.80
N TYR A 172 -7.91 2.87 1.51
CA TYR A 172 -8.07 2.70 2.96
C TYR A 172 -9.06 1.58 3.28
N ALA A 173 -8.72 0.78 4.29
CA ALA A 173 -9.62 -0.18 4.93
C ALA A 173 -9.51 -0.07 6.47
N LYS A 174 -10.67 0.06 7.13
CA LYS A 174 -10.83 -0.13 8.57
C LYS A 174 -11.19 -1.58 8.82
N ILE A 175 -10.27 -2.35 9.40
CA ILE A 175 -10.39 -3.81 9.58
C ILE A 175 -10.62 -4.11 11.07
N LEU A 176 -11.71 -4.81 11.37
CA LEU A 176 -12.03 -5.27 12.71
C LEU A 176 -11.36 -6.61 12.96
N ILE A 177 -10.32 -6.66 13.79
CA ILE A 177 -9.58 -7.89 14.08
C ILE A 177 -10.36 -8.79 15.06
N ASN A 178 -10.97 -8.17 16.06
CA ASN A 178 -11.90 -8.79 17.02
C ASN A 178 -12.80 -7.69 17.63
N ASP A 179 -13.52 -7.98 18.71
CA ASP A 179 -14.43 -7.06 19.39
C ASP A 179 -13.78 -5.80 19.98
N LYS A 180 -12.45 -5.73 20.06
CA LYS A 180 -11.70 -4.65 20.74
C LYS A 180 -10.65 -3.95 19.89
N HIS A 181 -10.19 -4.60 18.82
CA HIS A 181 -9.01 -4.13 18.10
C HIS A 181 -9.32 -3.83 16.63
N VAL A 182 -8.88 -2.65 16.20
CA VAL A 182 -9.04 -2.18 14.83
C VAL A 182 -7.68 -1.92 14.20
N LEU A 183 -7.54 -2.36 12.95
CA LEU A 183 -6.44 -2.01 12.07
C LEU A 183 -6.92 -0.97 11.04
N HIS A 184 -6.30 0.20 11.05
CA HIS A 184 -6.39 1.20 9.98
C HIS A 184 -5.30 0.90 8.95
N LEU A 185 -5.69 0.30 7.83
CA LEU A 185 -4.77 -0.12 6.78
C LEU A 185 -4.88 0.80 5.56
N PHE A 186 -3.76 1.32 5.12
CA PHE A 186 -3.63 2.13 3.91
C PHE A 186 -2.72 1.40 2.91
N ASN A 187 -3.21 1.27 1.68
CA ASN A 187 -2.48 0.71 0.55
C ASN A 187 -2.26 1.81 -0.50
N THR A 188 -1.04 1.96 -1.03
CA THR A 188 -0.75 2.91 -2.12
C THR A 188 0.15 2.32 -3.19
N HIS A 189 0.10 2.96 -4.36
CA HIS A 189 1.11 2.88 -5.40
C HIS A 189 1.34 4.31 -5.93
N THR A 190 2.48 4.90 -5.60
CA THR A 190 2.80 6.29 -6.02
C THR A 190 3.45 6.33 -7.40
N GLN A 191 3.69 7.53 -7.91
CA GLN A 191 4.31 7.82 -9.21
C GLN A 191 5.62 7.05 -9.39
N ALA A 192 5.77 6.33 -10.50
CA ALA A 192 6.99 5.63 -10.86
C ALA A 192 8.05 6.57 -11.42
N SER A 193 9.32 6.13 -11.40
CA SER A 193 10.44 6.83 -12.04
C SER A 193 10.61 6.37 -13.49
N TYR A 194 10.76 7.29 -14.43
CA TYR A 194 10.96 6.98 -15.85
C TYR A 194 12.32 7.50 -16.33
N PHE A 195 13.32 6.62 -16.38
CA PHE A 195 14.72 7.01 -16.63
C PHE A 195 15.04 7.27 -18.10
N HIS A 196 14.20 6.83 -19.04
CA HIS A 196 14.41 7.01 -20.48
C HIS A 196 14.07 8.41 -20.97
N ASP A 197 13.19 9.12 -20.28
CA ASP A 197 12.75 10.43 -20.69
C ASP A 197 13.84 11.48 -20.43
N ASP A 198 13.66 12.68 -20.97
CA ASP A 198 14.56 13.80 -20.70
C ASP A 198 14.62 14.16 -19.20
N LEU A 199 15.61 14.96 -18.79
CA LEU A 199 15.78 15.29 -17.38
C LEU A 199 14.56 16.00 -16.79
N GLU A 200 13.87 16.85 -17.55
CA GLU A 200 12.69 17.58 -17.08
C GLU A 200 11.56 16.61 -16.74
N THR A 201 11.29 15.65 -17.63
CA THR A 201 10.32 14.59 -17.37
C THR A 201 10.69 13.76 -16.14
N PHE A 202 11.96 13.36 -16.00
CA PHE A 202 12.42 12.61 -14.83
C PHE A 202 12.23 13.40 -13.53
N VAL A 203 12.59 14.69 -13.51
CA VAL A 203 12.36 15.58 -12.36
C VAL A 203 10.87 15.68 -12.03
N ALA A 204 10.01 15.81 -13.05
CA ALA A 204 8.57 15.84 -12.84
C ALA A 204 8.05 14.58 -12.16
N THR A 205 8.63 13.39 -12.43
CA THR A 205 8.23 12.15 -11.72
C THR A 205 8.53 12.22 -10.23
N PHE A 206 9.70 12.75 -9.84
CA PHE A 206 10.12 12.90 -8.46
C PHE A 206 9.24 13.91 -7.71
N GLU A 207 9.02 15.08 -8.30
CA GLU A 207 8.19 16.13 -7.70
C GLU A 207 6.74 15.65 -7.54
N THR A 208 6.20 14.98 -8.55
CA THR A 208 4.86 14.39 -8.50
C THR A 208 4.76 13.37 -7.38
N ARG A 209 5.72 12.45 -7.26
CA ARG A 209 5.76 11.46 -6.17
C ARG A 209 5.80 12.13 -4.80
N LEU A 210 6.63 13.17 -4.64
CA LEU A 210 6.69 13.94 -3.40
C LEU A 210 5.35 14.58 -3.03
N MET A 211 4.62 15.13 -3.99
CA MET A 211 3.30 15.71 -3.79
C MET A 211 2.27 14.64 -3.41
N GLN A 212 2.31 13.48 -4.06
CA GLN A 212 1.46 12.33 -3.72
C GLN A 212 1.74 11.80 -2.31
N ILE A 213 3.01 11.73 -1.87
CA ILE A 213 3.40 11.35 -0.52
C ILE A 213 2.83 12.34 0.52
N LYS A 214 2.92 13.66 0.26
CA LYS A 214 2.31 14.69 1.13
C LYS A 214 0.79 14.57 1.18
N HIS A 215 0.13 14.34 0.05
CA HIS A 215 -1.31 14.11 -0.03
C HIS A 215 -1.70 12.87 0.78
N ALA A 216 -1.05 11.73 0.51
CA ALA A 216 -1.29 10.49 1.22
C ALA A 216 -1.17 10.65 2.74
N ARG A 217 -0.13 11.35 3.21
CA ARG A 217 0.05 11.57 4.64
C ARG A 217 -1.13 12.35 5.25
N ARG A 218 -1.59 13.43 4.60
CA ARG A 218 -2.77 14.20 5.05
C ARG A 218 -4.03 13.33 5.07
N TYR A 219 -4.18 12.43 4.11
CA TYR A 219 -5.31 11.50 4.09
C TYR A 219 -5.26 10.52 5.27
N VAL A 220 -4.09 9.94 5.57
CA VAL A 220 -3.90 9.10 6.76
C VAL A 220 -4.29 9.86 8.02
N GLU A 221 -3.86 11.12 8.18
CA GLU A 221 -4.22 11.96 9.33
C GLU A 221 -5.74 12.05 9.52
N ARG A 222 -6.47 12.46 8.48
CA ARG A 222 -7.94 12.60 8.51
C ARG A 222 -8.63 11.29 8.88
N LYS A 223 -8.18 10.16 8.33
CA LYS A 223 -8.80 8.85 8.58
C LYS A 223 -8.46 8.26 9.94
N THR A 224 -7.50 8.83 10.66
CA THR A 224 -7.04 8.37 11.98
C THR A 224 -7.31 9.37 13.11
N GLU A 225 -8.02 10.48 12.85
CA GLU A 225 -8.32 11.50 13.85
C GLU A 225 -9.08 10.91 15.06
N ASP A 226 -10.10 10.09 14.78
CA ASP A 226 -10.95 9.44 15.80
C ASP A 226 -10.50 8.01 16.17
N MET A 227 -9.22 7.65 15.94
CA MET A 227 -8.75 6.29 16.23
C MET A 227 -8.76 5.97 17.74
N GLY A 228 -9.09 4.73 18.08
CA GLY A 228 -9.01 4.21 19.45
C GLY A 228 -7.57 4.13 19.97
N GLU A 229 -7.40 4.02 21.29
CA GLU A 229 -6.07 3.93 21.93
C GLU A 229 -5.34 2.60 21.68
N ASN A 230 -6.09 1.58 21.24
CA ASN A 230 -5.61 0.22 20.94
C ASN A 230 -5.60 -0.07 19.43
N ASP A 231 -5.94 0.94 18.62
CA ASP A 231 -5.96 0.82 17.16
C ASP A 231 -4.52 0.86 16.62
N LEU A 232 -4.28 0.11 15.55
CA LEU A 232 -3.01 0.10 14.82
C LEU A 232 -3.17 0.81 13.48
N VAL A 233 -2.21 1.65 13.09
CA VAL A 233 -2.17 2.30 11.78
C VAL A 233 -0.99 1.74 10.98
N ILE A 234 -1.29 1.09 9.86
CA ILE A 234 -0.30 0.62 8.89
C ILE A 234 -0.50 1.37 7.58
N PHE A 235 0.57 1.97 7.07
CA PHE A 235 0.62 2.46 5.70
C PHE A 235 1.65 1.67 4.90
N SER A 236 1.17 0.97 3.88
CA SER A 236 1.98 0.04 3.09
C SER A 236 1.78 0.26 1.59
N GLY A 237 2.74 -0.22 0.81
CA GLY A 237 2.61 -0.26 -0.64
C GLY A 237 3.93 0.00 -1.34
N ASP A 238 3.80 0.29 -2.63
CA ASP A 238 4.90 0.70 -3.49
C ASP A 238 4.98 2.24 -3.49
N PHE A 239 5.99 2.76 -2.80
CA PHE A 239 6.21 4.20 -2.69
C PHE A 239 7.13 4.73 -3.78
N ASN A 240 7.67 3.88 -4.66
CA ASN A 240 8.58 4.27 -5.76
C ASN A 240 9.73 5.20 -5.33
N ALA A 241 10.05 5.23 -4.03
CA ALA A 241 11.03 6.09 -3.41
C ALA A 241 12.13 5.18 -2.87
N ASN A 242 13.35 5.31 -3.39
CA ASN A 242 14.36 4.30 -3.15
C ASN A 242 14.96 4.40 -1.73
N GLY A 243 14.82 3.34 -0.95
CA GLY A 243 15.39 3.21 0.39
C GLY A 243 16.90 2.96 0.39
N PRO A 244 17.58 3.18 1.53
CA PRO A 244 18.99 2.86 1.66
C PRO A 244 19.20 1.34 1.61
N THR A 245 19.72 0.82 0.51
CA THR A 245 20.16 -0.58 0.37
C THR A 245 21.69 -0.68 0.45
N ASN A 246 22.23 -1.87 0.74
CA ASN A 246 23.69 -2.07 0.87
C ASN A 246 24.25 -3.13 -0.09
N LYS A 247 23.66 -3.26 -1.29
CA LYS A 247 24.03 -4.30 -2.22
C LYS A 247 25.22 -3.87 -3.09
N ALA A 248 26.41 -4.39 -2.76
CA ALA A 248 27.60 -4.21 -3.60
C ALA A 248 27.30 -4.63 -5.04
N GLY A 249 27.93 -4.00 -6.04
CA GLY A 249 27.73 -4.32 -7.45
C GLY A 249 26.36 -3.92 -8.02
N ALA A 250 25.46 -3.34 -7.22
CA ALA A 250 24.26 -2.70 -7.73
C ALA A 250 24.64 -1.54 -8.64
N LYS A 251 23.94 -1.44 -9.75
CA LYS A 251 24.02 -0.31 -10.67
C LYS A 251 23.48 0.92 -9.97
N ASN A 252 24.30 1.95 -9.86
CA ASN A 252 23.84 3.18 -9.25
C ASN A 252 22.98 3.93 -10.27
N TYR A 253 21.71 4.19 -9.96
CA TYR A 253 20.82 4.92 -10.87
C TYR A 253 21.34 6.34 -11.16
N ILE A 254 22.16 6.91 -10.26
CA ILE A 254 22.90 8.15 -10.49
C ILE A 254 23.73 8.04 -11.78
N GLU A 255 24.35 6.89 -12.05
CA GLU A 255 25.17 6.66 -13.27
C GLU A 255 24.36 6.78 -14.57
N HIS A 256 23.06 6.46 -14.55
CA HIS A 256 22.19 6.63 -15.71
C HIS A 256 21.91 8.09 -16.07
N LEU A 257 21.97 8.95 -15.06
CA LEU A 257 21.61 10.36 -15.16
C LEU A 257 22.85 11.26 -15.23
N GLN A 258 24.03 10.72 -14.89
CA GLN A 258 25.32 11.37 -15.04
C GLN A 258 25.53 11.85 -16.49
N GLY A 259 25.94 13.11 -16.64
CA GLY A 259 26.18 13.74 -17.94
C GLY A 259 24.96 14.41 -18.58
N ARG A 260 23.77 14.32 -17.97
CA ARG A 260 22.61 15.12 -18.40
C ARG A 260 22.76 16.59 -17.96
N PRO A 261 22.39 17.58 -18.79
CA PRO A 261 22.43 18.99 -18.41
C PRO A 261 21.67 19.24 -17.11
N ASN A 262 22.20 20.03 -16.16
CA ASN A 262 21.56 20.35 -14.86
C ASN A 262 21.42 19.20 -13.85
N PHE A 263 22.06 18.04 -14.08
CA PHE A 263 21.99 16.90 -13.15
C PHE A 263 22.45 17.23 -11.71
N ASP A 264 23.51 18.03 -11.56
CA ASP A 264 24.09 18.39 -10.26
C ASP A 264 23.08 19.09 -9.33
N GLN A 265 22.08 19.78 -9.89
CA GLN A 265 21.06 20.49 -9.12
C GLN A 265 20.03 19.52 -8.49
N PHE A 266 19.84 18.34 -9.09
CA PHE A 266 18.86 17.34 -8.67
C PHE A 266 19.46 16.16 -7.91
N LEU A 267 20.79 16.01 -7.96
CA LEU A 267 21.51 14.93 -7.28
C LEU A 267 21.17 14.87 -5.78
N HIS A 268 21.11 16.03 -5.12
CA HIS A 268 20.76 16.09 -3.69
C HIS A 268 19.33 15.59 -3.42
N ALA A 269 18.37 15.92 -4.28
CA ALA A 269 16.99 15.47 -4.12
C ALA A 269 16.88 13.95 -4.24
N LEU A 270 17.61 13.36 -5.20
CA LEU A 270 17.68 11.91 -5.39
C LEU A 270 18.32 11.20 -4.19
N GLU A 271 19.43 11.72 -3.70
CA GLU A 271 20.13 11.15 -2.53
C GLU A 271 19.32 11.25 -1.24
N THR A 272 18.37 12.19 -1.16
CA THR A 272 17.59 12.48 0.06
C THR A 272 16.12 12.07 -0.03
N GLU A 273 15.70 11.37 -1.10
CA GLU A 273 14.31 11.01 -1.33
C GLU A 273 13.70 10.24 -0.15
N TYR A 274 14.38 9.18 0.29
CA TYR A 274 13.96 8.38 1.44
C TYR A 274 13.90 9.20 2.73
N GLN A 275 14.87 10.09 2.97
CA GLN A 275 14.83 10.96 4.16
C GLN A 275 13.65 11.93 4.11
N THR A 276 13.31 12.41 2.92
CA THR A 276 12.14 13.25 2.69
C THR A 276 10.83 12.47 2.91
N LEU A 277 10.75 11.23 2.43
CA LEU A 277 9.64 10.31 2.71
C LEU A 277 9.45 10.13 4.22
N ILE A 278 10.51 9.76 4.96
CA ILE A 278 10.46 9.59 6.42
C ILE A 278 10.06 10.88 7.14
N LYS A 279 10.59 12.03 6.71
CA LYS A 279 10.24 13.34 7.27
C LYS A 279 8.77 13.68 7.05
N ILE A 280 8.21 13.40 5.88
CA ILE A 280 6.78 13.64 5.62
C ILE A 280 5.94 12.67 6.45
N MET A 281 6.26 11.37 6.40
CA MET A 281 5.47 10.34 7.06
C MET A 281 5.40 10.52 8.58
N SER A 282 6.51 10.93 9.20
CA SER A 282 6.60 11.23 10.64
C SER A 282 6.05 12.62 11.02
N ARG A 283 5.52 13.40 10.08
CA ARG A 283 5.16 14.81 10.26
C ARG A 283 6.31 15.64 10.86
N SER A 284 7.52 15.42 10.36
CA SER A 284 8.79 15.97 10.87
C SER A 284 9.06 15.57 12.32
N GLY A 285 8.93 14.27 12.63
CA GLY A 285 9.17 13.70 13.97
C GLY A 285 8.10 14.04 15.01
N ARG A 286 6.94 14.57 14.59
CA ARG A 286 5.80 14.78 15.51
C ARG A 286 5.12 13.46 15.85
N ASP A 287 5.09 12.53 14.88
CA ASP A 287 4.65 11.16 15.09
C ASP A 287 5.83 10.22 15.21
N GLU A 288 5.63 9.17 15.98
CA GLU A 288 6.49 8.01 15.87
C GLU A 288 6.13 7.28 14.57
N LEU A 289 7.17 7.01 13.76
CA LEU A 289 7.10 6.30 12.50
C LEU A 289 8.10 5.16 12.56
N ILE A 290 7.66 3.96 12.22
CA ILE A 290 8.51 2.78 12.13
C ILE A 290 8.46 2.28 10.70
N ASP A 291 9.59 2.35 9.99
CA ASP A 291 9.83 1.53 8.80
C ASP A 291 10.14 0.11 9.25
N CYS A 292 9.22 -0.83 9.03
CA CYS A 292 9.38 -2.19 9.51
C CYS A 292 10.55 -2.92 8.82
N SER A 293 10.84 -2.63 7.55
CA SER A 293 11.94 -3.27 6.81
C SER A 293 13.28 -2.78 7.35
N ALA A 294 13.46 -1.46 7.46
CA ALA A 294 14.69 -0.88 8.00
C ALA A 294 14.90 -1.27 9.47
N ALA A 295 13.86 -1.23 10.29
CA ALA A 295 13.96 -1.57 11.71
C ALA A 295 14.28 -3.05 11.96
N ALA A 296 13.85 -3.97 11.08
CA ALA A 296 14.25 -5.38 11.14
C ALA A 296 15.71 -5.62 10.74
N ASN A 297 16.33 -4.67 10.02
CA ASN A 297 17.62 -4.84 9.34
C ASN A 297 18.63 -3.73 9.70
N ASN A 298 18.63 -3.27 10.96
CA ASN A 298 19.59 -2.29 11.49
C ASN A 298 19.67 -0.98 10.69
N GLY A 299 18.52 -0.50 10.20
CA GLY A 299 18.40 0.76 9.45
C GLY A 299 18.64 0.63 7.94
N ILE A 300 18.92 -0.58 7.44
CA ILE A 300 19.11 -0.84 6.00
C ILE A 300 17.85 -1.46 5.44
N CYS A 301 17.35 -0.93 4.34
CA CYS A 301 16.22 -1.49 3.63
C CYS A 301 16.66 -2.69 2.78
N GLN A 302 15.88 -3.77 2.79
CA GLN A 302 16.11 -4.89 1.89
C GLN A 302 15.66 -4.56 0.47
N VAL A 303 16.39 -5.06 -0.52
CA VAL A 303 16.05 -4.92 -1.94
C VAL A 303 14.69 -5.56 -2.21
N THR A 304 13.79 -4.82 -2.87
CA THR A 304 12.47 -5.29 -3.30
C THR A 304 12.29 -5.26 -4.81
N PHE A 305 13.20 -4.64 -5.56
CA PHE A 305 13.10 -4.53 -7.01
C PHE A 305 14.46 -4.69 -7.69
N ALA A 306 14.47 -5.38 -8.84
CA ALA A 306 15.65 -5.61 -9.68
C ALA A 306 16.88 -6.14 -8.94
N ASP A 307 16.69 -7.24 -8.21
CA ASP A 307 17.73 -7.88 -7.40
C ASP A 307 18.84 -8.54 -8.25
N ILE A 308 20.03 -8.70 -7.66
CA ILE A 308 21.19 -9.32 -8.32
C ILE A 308 21.69 -10.59 -7.63
N THR A 309 22.30 -11.45 -8.43
CA THR A 309 23.16 -12.57 -8.02
C THR A 309 24.55 -12.37 -8.61
N TYR A 310 25.46 -13.32 -8.40
CA TYR A 310 26.83 -13.26 -8.92
C TYR A 310 27.18 -14.54 -9.67
N ASP A 311 27.95 -14.40 -10.74
CA ASP A 311 28.58 -15.54 -11.41
C ASP A 311 29.80 -16.06 -10.64
N GLU A 312 30.41 -17.13 -11.15
CA GLU A 312 31.62 -17.76 -10.59
C GLU A 312 32.83 -16.81 -10.51
N ASN A 313 32.83 -15.72 -11.29
CA ASN A 313 33.89 -14.71 -11.34
C ASN A 313 33.55 -13.47 -10.48
N GLY A 314 32.42 -13.47 -9.77
CA GLY A 314 31.98 -12.34 -8.96
C GLY A 314 31.37 -11.19 -9.77
N LYS A 315 31.00 -11.40 -11.03
CA LYS A 315 30.29 -10.39 -11.83
C LYS A 315 28.81 -10.38 -11.44
N PRO A 316 28.20 -9.21 -11.22
CA PRO A 316 26.77 -9.12 -10.92
C PRO A 316 25.93 -9.54 -12.13
N LEU A 317 24.91 -10.34 -11.87
CA LEU A 317 23.90 -10.81 -12.83
C LEU A 317 22.50 -10.49 -12.29
N PRO A 318 21.52 -10.16 -13.15
CA PRO A 318 20.15 -9.97 -12.69
C PRO A 318 19.57 -11.30 -12.23
N VAL A 319 18.80 -11.28 -11.13
CA VAL A 319 18.03 -12.46 -10.66
C VAL A 319 16.87 -12.76 -11.61
N GLU A 320 16.26 -11.70 -12.16
CA GLU A 320 15.14 -11.77 -13.09
C GLU A 320 15.41 -10.80 -14.24
N SER A 321 15.23 -11.27 -15.47
CA SER A 321 15.49 -10.50 -16.70
C SER A 321 14.43 -10.69 -17.78
N VAL A 322 13.48 -11.61 -17.57
CA VAL A 322 12.40 -11.90 -18.50
C VAL A 322 11.25 -10.93 -18.33
N ILE A 323 10.92 -10.57 -17.09
CA ILE A 323 9.81 -9.63 -16.80
C ILE A 323 10.28 -8.25 -16.34
N THR A 324 11.51 -8.12 -15.83
CA THR A 324 12.14 -6.84 -15.47
C THR A 324 12.68 -6.14 -16.72
N GLY A 325 12.51 -4.81 -16.79
CA GLY A 325 13.03 -3.98 -17.88
C GLY A 325 14.56 -3.96 -17.91
N GLU A 326 15.16 -3.85 -19.11
CA GLU A 326 16.62 -3.84 -19.30
C GLU A 326 17.29 -2.67 -18.56
N GLU A 327 16.60 -1.54 -18.50
CA GLU A 327 16.99 -0.31 -17.83
C GLU A 327 17.10 -0.49 -16.33
N ASP A 328 16.18 -1.25 -15.74
CA ASP A 328 16.07 -1.47 -14.31
C ASP A 328 16.99 -2.57 -13.80
N LEU A 329 17.49 -3.44 -14.69
CA LEU A 329 18.37 -4.53 -14.30
C LEU A 329 19.55 -4.01 -13.48
N LEU A 330 19.83 -4.75 -12.41
CA LEU A 330 20.91 -4.52 -11.47
C LEU A 330 20.74 -3.31 -10.53
N THR A 331 19.62 -2.57 -10.57
CA THR A 331 19.45 -1.37 -9.75
C THR A 331 19.27 -1.63 -8.25
N CYS A 332 18.85 -2.84 -7.85
CA CYS A 332 18.74 -3.27 -6.44
C CYS A 332 17.99 -2.26 -5.54
N GLN A 333 16.80 -1.85 -5.96
CA GLN A 333 16.04 -0.80 -5.28
C GLN A 333 15.20 -1.36 -4.14
N CYS A 334 14.93 -0.55 -3.13
CA CYS A 334 13.87 -0.79 -2.14
C CYS A 334 12.77 0.25 -2.35
N LEU A 335 11.64 -0.17 -2.89
CA LEU A 335 10.53 0.69 -3.27
C LEU A 335 9.27 0.42 -2.44
N ASP A 336 9.19 -0.78 -1.87
CA ASP A 336 8.04 -1.27 -1.13
C ASP A 336 8.26 -1.09 0.37
N TYR A 337 7.21 -0.69 1.09
CA TYR A 337 7.32 -0.40 2.52
C TYR A 337 6.12 -0.89 3.32
N ILE A 338 6.37 -1.18 4.60
CA ILE A 338 5.37 -1.27 5.66
C ILE A 338 5.76 -0.25 6.73
N PHE A 339 4.98 0.83 6.83
CA PHE A 339 5.13 1.82 7.88
C PHE A 339 4.09 1.62 8.97
N VAL A 340 4.53 1.60 10.23
CA VAL A 340 3.65 1.79 11.39
C VAL A 340 3.69 3.26 11.79
N ILE A 341 2.51 3.87 11.92
CA ILE A 341 2.38 5.27 12.31
C ILE A 341 1.68 5.31 13.67
N ASN A 342 2.32 5.97 14.64
CA ASN A 342 1.76 6.21 15.97
C ASN A 342 1.51 7.71 16.12
N PRO A 343 0.27 8.20 15.84
CA PRO A 343 -0.01 9.63 15.84
C PRO A 343 0.10 10.24 17.23
N ASN A 344 0.81 11.35 17.35
CA ASN A 344 0.82 12.12 18.57
C ASN A 344 -0.44 12.99 18.69
N LYS A 345 -1.38 12.58 19.54
CA LYS A 345 -2.67 13.25 19.78
C LYS A 345 -2.55 14.60 20.52
N SER A 346 -1.40 14.91 21.15
CA SER A 346 -1.22 16.12 21.96
C SER A 346 -0.89 17.39 21.16
N LYS A 347 -0.70 17.29 19.85
CA LYS A 347 -0.31 18.42 18.99
C LYS A 347 -1.28 18.52 17.80
N PRO A 348 -2.32 19.39 17.86
CA PRO A 348 -3.22 19.59 16.73
C PRO A 348 -2.51 20.21 15.53
N LEU A 349 -3.15 20.07 14.37
CA LEU A 349 -2.46 19.74 13.13
C LEU A 349 -1.99 20.92 12.27
N PHE A 350 -2.63 22.07 12.36
CA PHE A 350 -2.24 23.29 11.65
C PHE A 350 -2.73 24.51 12.44
N ALA A 351 -1.84 25.46 12.77
CA ALA A 351 -2.28 26.85 12.76
C ALA A 351 -2.64 27.17 11.30
N ALA A 352 -3.75 27.88 11.08
CA ALA A 352 -4.12 28.39 9.76
C ALA A 352 -2.88 28.96 9.04
N PRO A 353 -2.75 28.79 7.71
CA PRO A 353 -1.56 29.25 6.99
C PRO A 353 -1.28 30.71 7.34
N GLN A 354 -0.17 30.96 8.02
CA GLN A 354 0.33 32.31 8.21
C GLN A 354 0.99 32.70 6.89
N ASN A 355 0.28 33.49 6.09
CA ASN A 355 0.71 34.25 4.92
C ASN A 355 1.55 33.50 3.84
N PRO A 356 1.18 33.61 2.55
CA PRO A 356 1.99 33.09 1.46
C PRO A 356 3.19 34.00 1.22
N THR A 357 4.28 33.84 1.98
CA THR A 357 5.55 34.55 1.71
C THR A 357 6.81 33.70 1.91
N GLU A 358 6.72 32.38 1.98
CA GLU A 358 7.93 31.55 1.77
C GLU A 358 8.06 31.24 0.28
N GLU A 359 8.87 32.08 -0.37
CA GLU A 359 9.23 32.05 -1.78
C GLU A 359 9.85 30.71 -2.19
N ASN A 360 9.26 30.10 -3.22
CA ASN A 360 9.90 29.08 -4.03
C ASN A 360 10.95 29.78 -4.92
N PRO A 361 12.25 29.43 -4.89
CA PRO A 361 13.30 30.18 -5.61
C PRO A 361 13.24 30.14 -7.14
N LEU A 362 12.20 29.56 -7.76
CA LEU A 362 12.19 29.20 -9.17
C LEU A 362 11.05 29.75 -10.03
N MET A 363 10.21 30.67 -9.55
CA MET A 363 9.26 31.37 -10.44
C MET A 363 9.01 32.83 -10.04
N GLN A 364 9.64 33.76 -10.76
CA GLN A 364 9.19 35.15 -10.89
C GLN A 364 8.89 35.40 -12.37
N ASP A 365 7.60 35.64 -12.68
CA ASP A 365 7.11 36.76 -13.49
C ASP A 365 5.72 36.45 -14.06
N ALA A 366 4.70 37.08 -13.48
CA ALA A 366 3.53 37.63 -14.18
C ALA A 366 2.62 38.36 -13.17
N ASN A 367 2.81 39.67 -13.05
CA ASN A 367 1.86 40.59 -12.41
C ASN A 367 0.60 40.73 -13.27
N VAL A 368 -0.59 40.60 -12.67
CA VAL A 368 -1.78 41.39 -13.02
C VAL A 368 -2.58 41.68 -11.75
N ASP A 369 -2.92 42.96 -11.58
CA ASP A 369 -3.58 43.62 -10.45
C ASP A 369 -5.10 43.37 -10.29
N ASP A 370 -5.55 43.75 -9.09
CA ASP A 370 -6.84 44.44 -8.74
C ASP A 370 -7.98 43.61 -8.07
N PRO A 371 -8.85 44.25 -7.22
CA PRO A 371 -9.11 43.78 -5.86
C PRO A 371 -10.63 43.66 -5.58
N ALA A 372 -11.02 43.24 -4.38
CA ALA A 372 -12.13 43.86 -3.64
C ALA A 372 -12.39 43.15 -2.31
N LYS A 373 -12.29 43.94 -1.24
CA LYS A 373 -12.79 43.67 0.11
C LYS A 373 -14.32 43.62 0.14
N ARG A 374 -14.90 42.86 1.08
CA ARG A 374 -15.79 43.44 2.10
C ARG A 374 -16.11 42.49 3.27
N ASP A 375 -16.03 43.09 4.45
CA ASP A 375 -16.34 42.59 5.79
C ASP A 375 -17.80 42.18 5.98
N THR A 376 -18.07 41.34 6.97
CA THR A 376 -18.99 41.68 8.10
C THR A 376 -18.85 40.68 9.25
N ASP A 377 -18.65 41.23 10.45
CA ASP A 377 -18.79 40.62 11.77
C ASP A 377 -20.24 40.21 12.10
N SER A 378 -20.40 39.18 12.95
CA SER A 378 -21.30 39.25 14.11
C SER A 378 -21.04 38.14 15.15
N GLN A 379 -20.68 38.58 16.36
CA GLN A 379 -20.91 38.00 17.70
C GLN A 379 -22.39 37.55 17.89
N THR A 380 -22.87 36.77 18.86
CA THR A 380 -22.47 35.98 20.06
C THR A 380 -23.77 35.33 20.55
N SER A 381 -23.74 34.18 21.23
CA SER A 381 -24.36 34.00 22.57
C SER A 381 -24.37 32.55 23.04
N SER A 382 -23.92 32.40 24.28
CA SER A 382 -23.96 31.26 25.20
C SER A 382 -25.36 30.83 25.62
N GLU A 383 -25.53 29.55 25.98
CA GLU A 383 -26.41 29.13 27.07
C GLU A 383 -25.99 27.74 27.62
N GLU A 384 -25.75 27.69 28.93
CA GLU A 384 -25.55 26.48 29.75
C GLU A 384 -26.90 25.93 30.24
N LYS A 385 -27.01 24.60 30.42
CA LYS A 385 -27.46 23.97 31.69
C LYS A 385 -27.44 22.44 31.66
N ASN A 386 -26.59 21.90 32.55
CA ASN A 386 -26.82 20.85 33.56
C ASN A 386 -27.68 19.60 33.28
N GLY A 387 -27.05 18.44 33.48
CA GLY A 387 -27.31 17.63 34.69
C GLY A 387 -27.93 16.24 34.50
N GLU A 388 -27.29 15.26 35.16
CA GLU A 388 -27.81 13.94 35.58
C GLU A 388 -27.78 12.79 34.56
N ASP A 389 -26.73 11.94 34.63
CA ASP A 389 -26.92 10.49 34.88
C ASP A 389 -25.60 9.77 35.28
N SER A 390 -25.01 10.17 36.42
CA SER A 390 -23.79 9.55 36.94
C SER A 390 -24.12 8.48 37.98
N ASN A 391 -24.62 7.30 37.57
CA ASN A 391 -24.61 6.13 38.47
C ASN A 391 -24.74 4.74 37.82
N ARG A 392 -24.61 4.61 36.49
CA ARG A 392 -24.50 3.30 35.81
C ARG A 392 -23.07 2.91 35.40
N ASP A 393 -22.15 3.86 35.34
CA ASP A 393 -20.77 3.65 34.85
C ASP A 393 -19.77 3.09 35.89
N LYS A 394 -20.23 2.76 37.09
CA LYS A 394 -19.34 2.29 38.18
C LYS A 394 -19.42 0.79 38.50
N LEU A 395 -20.17 0.00 37.73
CA LEU A 395 -20.25 -1.45 37.90
C LEU A 395 -19.78 -2.29 36.69
N ILE A 396 -19.05 -1.67 35.75
CA ILE A 396 -18.32 -2.36 34.66
C ILE A 396 -16.86 -1.89 34.65
N LYS A 397 -16.21 -1.89 35.82
CA LYS A 397 -14.79 -1.54 36.00
C LYS A 397 -14.01 -2.65 36.69
N ALA A 398 -14.36 -3.90 36.38
CA ALA A 398 -13.56 -5.05 36.74
C ALA A 398 -13.28 -5.86 35.47
N GLU A 399 -11.98 -5.90 35.11
CA GLU A 399 -11.34 -6.82 34.15
C GLU A 399 -11.52 -6.53 32.65
N LYS A 400 -10.91 -5.45 32.14
CA LYS A 400 -10.44 -5.38 30.75
C LYS A 400 -8.94 -5.11 30.76
N GLY A 401 -8.12 -6.11 30.45
CA GLY A 401 -6.70 -5.87 30.17
C GLY A 401 -6.54 -5.02 28.92
N ASP A 402 -5.59 -4.09 28.95
CA ASP A 402 -5.22 -3.14 27.90
C ASP A 402 -4.42 -3.81 26.76
N SER A 403 -4.99 -4.84 26.12
CA SER A 403 -4.29 -5.48 25.01
C SER A 403 -4.23 -4.57 23.79
N LYS A 404 -3.12 -4.59 23.05
CA LYS A 404 -2.91 -3.75 21.86
C LYS A 404 -2.49 -4.54 20.65
N LEU A 405 -2.88 -4.07 19.46
CA LEU A 405 -2.29 -4.55 18.21
C LEU A 405 -0.92 -3.92 18.02
N ILE A 406 0.09 -4.74 17.79
CA ILE A 406 1.44 -4.30 17.45
C ILE A 406 1.97 -5.09 16.25
N VAL A 407 2.83 -4.44 15.46
CA VAL A 407 3.63 -5.14 14.44
C VAL A 407 4.87 -5.72 15.10
N ASN A 408 5.09 -7.02 14.91
CA ASN A 408 6.35 -7.67 15.27
C ASN A 408 7.39 -7.37 14.21
N VAL A 409 8.03 -6.21 14.33
CA VAL A 409 9.01 -5.71 13.35
C VAL A 409 10.11 -6.73 13.05
N LYS A 410 10.56 -7.51 14.05
CA LYS A 410 11.62 -8.53 13.88
C LYS A 410 11.22 -9.68 12.95
N LYS A 411 9.92 -9.85 12.67
CA LYS A 411 9.37 -10.83 11.74
C LYS A 411 9.21 -10.27 10.32
N THR A 412 9.53 -8.99 10.11
CA THR A 412 9.45 -8.37 8.79
C THR A 412 10.52 -8.94 7.88
N LYS A 413 10.12 -9.36 6.68
CA LYS A 413 11.01 -9.95 5.67
C LYS A 413 10.54 -9.68 4.25
N VAL A 414 11.47 -9.73 3.31
CA VAL A 414 11.17 -9.75 1.89
C VAL A 414 10.73 -11.15 1.44
N GLU A 415 9.57 -11.20 0.77
CA GLU A 415 8.98 -12.40 0.17
C GLU A 415 9.25 -12.41 -1.34
N LYS A 416 10.20 -13.23 -1.78
CA LYS A 416 10.68 -13.19 -3.16
C LYS A 416 9.79 -13.92 -4.18
N PHE A 417 8.97 -14.87 -3.70
CA PHE A 417 8.10 -15.70 -4.54
C PHE A 417 8.83 -16.29 -5.77
N PHE A 418 9.99 -16.91 -5.53
CA PHE A 418 10.72 -17.61 -6.59
C PHE A 418 9.97 -18.83 -7.08
N ILE A 419 10.15 -19.14 -8.36
CA ILE A 419 9.53 -20.29 -9.00
C ILE A 419 10.50 -21.00 -9.96
N GLU A 420 10.20 -22.26 -10.23
CA GLU A 420 10.95 -23.10 -11.15
C GLU A 420 10.05 -23.64 -12.25
N GLY A 421 10.64 -24.02 -13.39
CA GLY A 421 9.91 -24.60 -14.52
C GLY A 421 9.17 -23.61 -15.41
N PHE A 422 9.37 -22.31 -15.18
CA PHE A 422 8.84 -21.22 -16.00
C PHE A 422 10.00 -20.45 -16.68
N PRO A 423 9.73 -19.69 -17.74
CA PRO A 423 10.76 -18.87 -18.39
C PRO A 423 11.18 -17.66 -17.55
N PHE A 424 10.49 -17.37 -16.45
CA PHE A 424 10.78 -16.31 -15.49
C PHE A 424 11.03 -16.94 -14.10
N THR A 425 11.78 -16.25 -13.25
CA THR A 425 12.30 -16.74 -11.96
C THR A 425 11.46 -16.30 -10.76
N GLN A 426 10.61 -15.28 -10.90
CA GLN A 426 9.79 -14.74 -9.80
C GLN A 426 8.37 -14.31 -10.23
N LEU A 427 7.43 -14.31 -9.29
CA LEU A 427 5.99 -14.05 -9.55
C LEU A 427 5.61 -12.59 -9.80
N SER A 428 6.55 -11.66 -9.67
CA SER A 428 6.43 -10.25 -10.04
C SER A 428 7.85 -9.72 -10.23
N ASP A 429 8.03 -8.59 -10.90
CA ASP A 429 9.32 -7.88 -10.96
C ASP A 429 9.70 -7.24 -9.60
N HIS A 430 8.72 -7.04 -8.73
CA HIS A 430 8.90 -6.75 -7.32
C HIS A 430 8.92 -8.02 -6.45
N PHE A 431 9.53 -7.90 -5.28
CA PHE A 431 9.33 -8.79 -4.14
C PHE A 431 8.27 -8.20 -3.19
N GLY A 432 7.59 -9.06 -2.44
CA GLY A 432 6.68 -8.62 -1.39
C GLY A 432 7.44 -8.27 -0.11
N ILE A 433 6.78 -7.54 0.79
CA ILE A 433 7.21 -7.42 2.19
C ILE A 433 6.10 -7.99 3.06
N SER A 434 6.46 -8.92 3.95
CA SER A 434 5.54 -9.46 4.94
C SER A 434 6.01 -9.19 6.36
N THR A 435 5.06 -9.20 7.29
CA THR A 435 5.31 -9.11 8.73
C THR A 435 4.21 -9.82 9.52
N GLU A 436 4.37 -9.91 10.84
CA GLU A 436 3.39 -10.48 11.76
C GLU A 436 2.80 -9.38 12.65
N ILE A 437 1.48 -9.36 12.79
CA ILE A 437 0.76 -8.50 13.73
C ILE A 437 0.26 -9.37 14.88
N GLU A 438 0.48 -8.93 16.11
CA GLU A 438 0.13 -9.66 17.32
C GLU A 438 -0.70 -8.79 18.28
N ILE A 439 -1.49 -9.45 19.11
CA ILE A 439 -2.19 -8.83 20.24
C ILE A 439 -1.33 -9.09 21.47
N VAL A 440 -0.78 -8.03 22.07
CA VAL A 440 0.05 -8.09 23.29
C VAL A 440 -0.66 -7.59 24.53
#